data_AF-A0A511VBK1-F1
#
_entry.id   AF-A0A511VBK1-F1
#
_cell.length_a   1.000
_cell.length_b   1.000
_cell.length_c   1.000
_cell.angle_alpha   90.00
_cell.angle_beta   90.00
_cell.angle_gamma   90.00
#
_symmetry.space_group_name_H-M   'P 1'
#
loop_
_entity.id
_entity.type
_entity.pdbx_description
1 polymer ?
#
loop_
_entity_poly.entity_id
_entity_poly.type
_entity_poly.pdbx_seq_one_letter_code
_entity_poly.pdbx_strand_id
1 'polypeptide(L)'
;MKWKMTGLFLVPLALMTVAFTFINFAAASYFLAGGEQPEKLGSSPFFSYSEYTRNFQRYIIFADGKPGLSVEGQAQLAQKQAWIQILDENGNEVYELAENTRDFSHEMNRFRTRRVF
;
A
#
# COMPACT_ATOMS: atom_id res chain seq x y z
N MET A 1 37.18 -49.74 -10.99
CA MET A 1 37.08 -48.56 -10.10
C MET A 1 35.94 -48.76 -9.12
N LYS A 2 36.05 -48.28 -7.87
CA LYS A 2 35.00 -48.45 -6.85
C LYS A 2 33.84 -47.45 -7.10
N TRP A 3 33.08 -47.66 -8.18
CA TRP A 3 31.94 -46.82 -8.63
C TRP A 3 30.88 -46.61 -7.54
N LYS A 4 30.78 -47.52 -6.57
CA LYS A 4 29.88 -47.42 -5.42
C LYS A 4 30.14 -46.17 -4.57
N MET A 5 31.40 -45.78 -4.37
CA MET A 5 31.73 -44.61 -3.56
C MET A 5 31.44 -43.32 -4.32
N THR A 6 31.84 -43.25 -5.60
CA THR A 6 31.62 -42.06 -6.43
C THR A 6 30.13 -41.83 -6.71
N GLY A 7 29.36 -42.89 -6.94
CA GLY A 7 27.91 -42.82 -7.13
C GLY A 7 27.17 -42.28 -5.91
N LEU A 8 27.65 -42.58 -4.70
CA LEU A 8 27.03 -42.08 -3.46
C LEU A 8 27.10 -40.56 -3.32
N PHE A 9 28.10 -39.91 -3.94
CA PHE A 9 28.22 -38.45 -3.97
C PHE A 9 27.59 -37.82 -5.22
N LEU A 10 27.71 -38.49 -6.37
CA LEU A 10 27.19 -37.98 -7.64
C LEU A 10 25.67 -38.04 -7.73
N VAL A 11 25.03 -39.08 -7.18
CA VAL A 11 23.57 -39.24 -7.20
C VAL A 11 22.83 -38.12 -6.45
N PRO A 12 23.16 -37.79 -5.19
CA PRO A 12 22.51 -36.69 -4.49
C PRO A 12 22.80 -35.34 -5.13
N LEU A 13 24.00 -35.12 -5.68
CA LEU A 13 24.33 -33.89 -6.41
C LEU A 13 23.49 -33.74 -7.67
N ALA A 14 23.32 -34.81 -8.44
CA ALA A 14 22.46 -34.82 -9.62
C ALA A 14 20.99 -34.57 -9.25
N LEU A 15 20.48 -35.25 -8.20
CA LEU A 15 19.12 -35.05 -7.69
C LEU A 15 18.88 -33.61 -7.24
N MET A 16 19.80 -33.03 -6.48
CA MET A 16 19.74 -31.65 -6.01
C MET A 16 19.70 -30.67 -7.20
N THR A 17 20.54 -30.89 -8.20
CA THR A 17 20.58 -30.05 -9.41
C THR A 17 19.27 -30.11 -10.19
N VAL A 18 18.68 -31.31 -10.35
CA VAL A 18 17.37 -31.49 -11.00
C VAL A 18 16.28 -30.75 -10.21
N ALA A 19 16.25 -30.89 -8.88
CA ALA A 19 15.28 -30.21 -8.03
C ALA A 19 15.37 -28.68 -8.14
N PHE A 20 16.58 -28.11 -8.09
CA PHE A 20 16.78 -26.67 -8.30
C PHE A 20 16.33 -26.24 -9.70
N THR A 21 16.58 -27.04 -10.72
CA THR A 21 16.14 -26.74 -12.08
C THR A 21 14.61 -26.63 -12.15
N PHE A 22 13.88 -27.55 -11.52
CA PHE A 22 12.41 -27.49 -11.46
C PHE A 22 11.89 -26.27 -10.71
N ILE A 23 12.49 -25.91 -9.57
CA ILE A 23 12.10 -24.71 -8.81
C ILE A 23 12.30 -23.44 -9.64
N ASN A 24 13.48 -23.31 -10.28
CA ASN A 24 13.78 -22.14 -11.11
C ASN A 24 12.90 -22.10 -12.36
N PHE A 25 12.63 -23.25 -12.98
CA PHE A 25 11.74 -23.34 -14.13
C PHE A 25 10.30 -22.99 -13.76
N ALA A 26 9.80 -23.49 -12.62
CA ALA A 26 8.49 -23.13 -12.10
C ALA A 26 8.39 -21.62 -11.82
N ALA A 27 9.39 -21.05 -11.14
CA ALA A 27 9.45 -19.60 -10.90
C ALA A 27 9.47 -18.80 -12.21
N ALA A 28 10.33 -19.15 -13.16
CA ALA A 28 10.41 -18.49 -14.46
C ALA A 28 9.08 -18.60 -15.23
N SER A 29 8.44 -19.77 -15.24
CA SER A 29 7.14 -19.98 -15.88
C SER A 29 6.04 -19.16 -15.22
N TYR A 30 6.03 -19.04 -13.89
CA TYR A 30 5.11 -18.20 -13.15
C TYR A 30 5.26 -16.74 -13.54
N PHE A 31 6.49 -16.20 -13.56
CA PHE A 31 6.72 -14.81 -13.96
C PHE A 31 6.44 -14.53 -15.45
N LEU A 32 6.75 -15.47 -16.35
CA LEU A 32 6.50 -15.33 -17.79
C LEU A 32 5.00 -15.47 -18.15
N ALA A 33 4.25 -16.29 -17.42
CA ALA A 33 2.80 -16.46 -17.62
C ALA A 33 1.95 -15.31 -17.06
N GLY A 34 2.58 -14.23 -16.59
CA GLY A 34 1.89 -13.10 -15.98
C GLY A 34 1.48 -13.34 -14.53
N GLY A 35 2.21 -14.22 -13.83
CA GLY A 35 2.11 -14.38 -12.38
C GLY A 35 2.07 -13.01 -11.70
N GLU A 36 1.16 -12.87 -10.74
CA GLU A 36 0.82 -11.60 -10.13
C GLU A 36 2.09 -10.90 -9.67
N GLN A 37 2.45 -9.81 -10.35
CA GLN A 37 3.54 -8.95 -9.90
C GLN A 37 3.17 -8.52 -8.48
N PRO A 38 4.00 -8.77 -7.46
CA PRO A 38 3.69 -8.28 -6.11
C PRO A 38 3.61 -6.75 -6.03
N GLU A 39 4.13 -6.02 -7.04
CA GLU A 39 3.87 -4.58 -7.22
C GLU A 39 2.40 -4.25 -7.54
N LYS A 40 1.61 -5.22 -8.02
CA LYS A 40 0.16 -5.10 -8.27
C LYS A 40 -0.71 -5.37 -7.04
N LEU A 41 -0.14 -5.85 -5.93
CA LEU A 41 -0.89 -5.82 -4.65
C LEU A 41 -1.03 -4.39 -4.11
N GLY A 42 -0.13 -3.47 -4.49
CA GLY A 42 -0.28 -2.03 -4.26
C GLY A 42 -0.97 -1.31 -5.43
N SER A 43 -0.82 -1.81 -6.66
CA SER A 43 -1.22 -1.11 -7.88
C SER A 43 -2.39 -1.80 -8.56
N SER A 44 -3.60 -1.57 -8.05
CA SER A 44 -4.82 -1.77 -8.84
C SER A 44 -4.65 -1.12 -10.22
N PRO A 45 -4.95 -1.82 -11.33
CA PRO A 45 -4.83 -1.26 -12.69
C PRO A 45 -5.73 -0.04 -12.97
N PHE A 46 -6.56 0.37 -12.00
CA PHE A 46 -7.51 1.47 -12.12
C PHE A 46 -7.38 2.55 -11.03
N PHE A 47 -6.39 2.46 -10.14
CA PHE A 47 -6.14 3.49 -9.11
C PHE A 47 -4.78 4.15 -9.36
N SER A 48 -4.78 5.22 -10.15
CA SER A 48 -3.65 6.11 -10.22
C SER A 48 -3.57 6.89 -8.91
N TYR A 49 -2.73 6.44 -7.97
CA TYR A 49 -2.53 7.15 -6.70
C TYR A 49 -2.11 8.60 -6.93
N SER A 50 -1.34 8.87 -8.00
CA SER A 50 -0.96 10.23 -8.36
C SER A 50 -2.15 11.08 -8.80
N GLU A 51 -3.11 10.50 -9.52
CA GLU A 51 -4.34 11.17 -9.89
C GLU A 51 -5.24 11.40 -8.66
N TYR A 52 -5.35 10.41 -7.79
CA TYR A 52 -6.07 10.54 -6.52
C TYR A 52 -5.49 11.67 -5.68
N THR A 53 -4.18 11.66 -5.40
CA THR A 53 -3.51 12.70 -4.61
C THR A 53 -3.64 14.08 -5.26
N ARG A 54 -3.49 14.17 -6.58
CA ARG A 54 -3.67 15.44 -7.31
C ARG A 54 -5.10 15.97 -7.21
N ASN A 55 -6.09 15.10 -7.38
CA ASN A 55 -7.50 15.48 -7.24
C ASN A 55 -7.87 15.78 -5.79
N PHE A 56 -7.18 15.17 -4.82
CA PHE A 56 -7.41 15.38 -3.40
C PHE A 56 -7.05 16.79 -2.93
N GLN A 57 -6.15 17.48 -3.65
CA GLN A 57 -5.79 18.88 -3.38
C GLN A 57 -7.02 19.79 -3.22
N ARG A 58 -8.11 19.53 -3.95
CA ARG A 58 -9.34 20.33 -3.90
C ARG A 58 -10.01 20.36 -2.52
N TYR A 59 -9.69 19.39 -1.66
CA TYR A 59 -10.21 19.27 -0.31
C TYR A 59 -9.33 19.90 0.76
N ILE A 60 -8.12 20.35 0.38
CA ILE A 60 -7.22 21.07 1.27
C ILE A 60 -7.69 22.53 1.32
N ILE A 61 -8.00 23.00 2.53
CA ILE A 61 -8.46 24.36 2.80
C ILE A 61 -7.45 25.06 3.69
N PHE A 62 -7.37 26.39 3.57
CA PHE A 62 -6.55 27.21 4.46
C PHE A 62 -7.47 28.10 5.29
N ALA A 63 -7.40 27.94 6.62
CA ALA A 63 -8.09 28.80 7.58
C ALA A 63 -7.05 29.44 8.49
N ASP A 64 -7.07 30.77 8.60
CA ASP A 64 -6.12 31.54 9.43
C ASP A 64 -4.64 31.21 9.15
N GLY A 65 -4.31 30.99 7.88
CA GLY A 65 -2.94 30.65 7.45
C GLY A 65 -2.49 29.22 7.78
N LYS A 66 -3.38 28.38 8.32
CA LYS A 66 -3.09 26.97 8.62
C LYS A 66 -3.80 26.05 7.61
N PRO A 67 -3.10 25.03 7.09
CA PRO A 67 -3.73 24.04 6.24
C PRO A 67 -4.66 23.14 7.07
N GLY A 68 -5.75 22.71 6.45
CA GLY A 68 -6.70 21.76 6.99
C GLY A 68 -7.48 21.09 5.88
N LEU A 69 -8.52 20.34 6.24
CA LEU A 69 -9.35 19.59 5.30
C LEU A 69 -10.81 20.00 5.40
N SER A 70 -11.47 20.07 4.23
CA SER A 70 -12.91 20.16 4.17
C SER A 70 -13.56 18.90 4.76
N VAL A 71 -14.82 19.03 5.19
CA VAL A 71 -15.59 17.90 5.75
C VAL A 71 -15.70 16.76 4.73
N GLU A 72 -15.85 17.09 3.45
CA GLU A 72 -15.89 16.12 2.36
C GLU A 72 -14.54 15.40 2.19
N GLY A 73 -13.42 16.10 2.34
CA GLY A 73 -12.08 15.50 2.29
C GLY A 73 -11.85 14.49 3.41
N GLN A 74 -12.28 14.83 4.63
CA GLN A 74 -12.20 13.92 5.78
C GLN A 74 -13.04 12.66 5.54
N ALA A 75 -14.25 12.80 4.99
CA ALA A 75 -15.11 11.67 4.64
C ALA A 75 -14.49 10.79 3.52
N GLN A 76 -13.83 11.39 2.52
CA GLN A 76 -13.12 10.65 1.47
C GLN A 76 -11.96 9.83 2.03
N LEU A 77 -11.17 10.38 2.94
CA LEU A 77 -10.07 9.67 3.61
C LEU A 77 -10.59 8.51 4.46
N ALA A 78 -11.65 8.74 5.24
CA ALA A 78 -12.28 7.70 6.05
C ALA A 78 -12.84 6.57 5.18
N GLN A 79 -13.51 6.89 4.07
CA GLN A 79 -14.03 5.86 3.14
C GLN A 79 -12.93 5.00 2.53
N LYS A 80 -11.74 5.57 2.31
CA LYS A 80 -10.59 4.90 1.70
C LYS A 80 -9.65 4.25 2.69
N GLN A 81 -9.95 4.35 3.99
CA GLN A 81 -9.05 3.92 5.06
C GLN A 81 -7.63 4.50 4.91
N ALA A 82 -7.59 5.78 4.56
CA ALA A 82 -6.38 6.51 4.22
C ALA A 82 -6.06 7.56 5.30
N TRP A 83 -4.79 7.96 5.33
CA TRP A 83 -4.28 9.05 6.17
C TRP A 83 -3.72 10.16 5.28
N ILE A 84 -3.53 11.34 5.86
CA ILE A 84 -2.84 12.45 5.20
C ILE A 84 -2.00 13.24 6.18
N GLN A 85 -0.89 13.76 5.67
CA GLN A 85 0.01 14.67 6.35
C GLN A 85 0.35 15.82 5.39
N ILE A 86 0.34 17.04 5.91
CA ILE A 86 0.69 18.25 5.17
C ILE A 86 1.95 18.83 5.79
N LEU A 87 2.94 19.09 4.95
CA LEU A 87 4.24 19.64 5.35
C LEU A 87 4.36 21.11 4.92
N ASP A 88 5.11 21.90 5.70
CA ASP A 88 5.53 23.24 5.31
C ASP A 88 6.73 23.21 4.33
N GLU A 89 7.18 24.40 3.91
CA GLU A 89 8.32 24.54 2.99
C GLU A 89 9.65 24.03 3.57
N ASN A 90 9.75 23.92 4.90
CA ASN A 90 10.92 23.40 5.60
C ASN A 90 10.81 21.88 5.85
N GLY A 91 9.71 21.24 5.44
CA GLY A 91 9.43 19.83 5.67
C GLY A 91 8.89 19.52 7.07
N ASN A 92 8.52 20.52 7.87
CA ASN A 92 7.86 20.30 9.15
C ASN A 92 6.40 19.94 8.94
N GLU A 93 5.88 19.02 9.76
CA GLU A 93 4.47 18.72 9.78
C GLU A 93 3.66 19.88 10.34
N VAL A 94 2.65 20.31 9.58
CA VAL A 94 1.71 21.38 9.97
C VAL A 94 0.28 20.89 10.12
N TYR A 95 -0.04 19.69 9.62
CA TYR A 95 -1.33 19.04 9.78
C TYR A 95 -1.23 17.53 9.54
N GLU A 96 -1.92 16.74 10.36
CA GLU A 96 -2.06 15.29 10.20
C GLU A 96 -3.52 14.88 10.45
N LEU A 97 -4.01 13.92 9.66
CA LEU A 97 -5.26 13.22 9.93
C LEU A 97 -5.13 11.73 9.59
N ALA A 98 -5.20 10.88 10.62
CA ALA A 98 -5.20 9.42 10.50
C ALA A 98 -6.50 8.81 11.05
N GLU A 99 -7.03 7.79 10.34
CA GLU A 99 -8.26 7.06 10.68
C GLU A 99 -8.25 6.47 12.11
N ASN A 100 -7.06 6.19 12.68
CA ASN A 100 -6.92 5.63 14.04
C ASN A 100 -7.00 6.68 15.18
N THR A 101 -7.36 7.92 14.88
CA THR A 101 -7.74 8.85 15.95
C THR A 101 -9.18 8.49 16.37
N ARG A 102 -9.29 7.68 17.45
CA ARG A 102 -10.50 7.05 18.03
C ARG A 102 -11.67 7.98 18.41
N ASP A 103 -11.88 9.10 17.73
CA ASP A 103 -12.84 10.14 18.15
C ASP A 103 -13.66 10.77 17.00
N PHE A 104 -13.38 10.44 15.73
CA PHE A 104 -14.12 11.04 14.60
C PHE A 104 -15.60 10.64 14.53
N SER A 105 -15.94 9.43 14.99
CA SER A 105 -17.34 8.99 15.06
C SER A 105 -18.15 9.78 16.10
N HIS A 106 -17.50 10.19 17.19
CA HIS A 106 -18.12 10.99 18.25
C HIS A 106 -18.27 12.46 17.86
N GLU A 107 -17.31 13.01 17.11
CA GLU A 107 -17.38 14.39 16.62
C GLU A 107 -18.38 14.58 15.47
N MET A 108 -18.41 13.68 14.48
CA MET A 108 -19.39 13.76 13.38
C MET A 108 -20.84 13.70 13.89
N ASN A 109 -21.10 12.96 14.97
CA ASN A 109 -22.44 12.93 15.59
C ASN A 109 -22.80 14.27 16.25
N ARG A 110 -21.84 14.97 16.87
CA ARG A 110 -22.07 16.31 17.44
C ARG A 110 -22.35 17.38 16.37
N PHE A 111 -21.69 17.31 15.22
CA PHE A 111 -21.95 18.26 14.12
C PHE A 111 -23.29 18.01 13.43
N ARG A 112 -23.80 16.77 13.44
CA ARG A 112 -25.13 16.45 12.91
C ARG A 112 -26.25 16.98 13.81
N THR A 113 -26.08 16.93 15.13
CA THR A 113 -27.08 17.43 16.09
C THR A 113 -27.16 18.97 16.15
N ARG A 114 -26.06 19.69 15.88
CA ARG A 114 -26.06 21.17 15.88
C ARG A 114 -26.68 21.82 14.63
N ARG A 115 -26.97 21.07 13.56
CA ARG A 115 -27.69 21.57 12.38
C ARG A 115 -29.21 21.39 12.44
N VAL A 116 -29.75 20.97 13.59
CA VAL A 116 -31.19 20.81 13.83
C VAL A 116 -31.63 21.69 14.99
N PHE A 117 -31.32 22.99 14.93
CA PHE A 117 -31.96 24.05 15.71
C PHE A 117 -31.88 25.36 14.93
#